data_AF-A0AA47GU99-F1
#
_entry.id   AF-A0AA47GU99-F1
#
_cell.length_a   1.000
_cell.length_b   1.000
_cell.length_c   1.000
_cell.angle_alpha   90.00
_cell.angle_beta   90.00
_cell.angle_gamma   90.00
#
_symmetry.space_group_name_H-M   'P 1'
#
loop_
_entity.id
_entity.type
_entity.pdbx_description
1 polymer ?
#
loop_
_entity_poly.entity_id
_entity_poly.type
_entity_poly.pdbx_seq_one_letter_code
_entity_poly.pdbx_strand_id
1 'polypeptide(L)'
;MLIFGERRQIMDCRVICVVFLVPIVSLAGAEKFERFDNKPIWRRAFGGEINTFPAQGPGSDVYIVAEDRALHSLNGDTGEVNWIYRPGGKLRSLLMIGADGTIYIQNDRREFFAVTPGGTGRWKLLLSAEMAVLPAGSSDGRVFLPLLSGEMLCVSRRGEILWTIDMGSEASASPVVNADGLVWIPLNSGKIICVDTWGEEIAHVSLDESVSTLALDGDERIWAGGYDGAISVFPHYTGRHSQSASTQLDPVFRLKTESSRVTAILTTSSKQGLVFYATGEAVAYSEDGEETGRFRIALSSGAPSVSTDGTIFAPVSDGSIRVVHPDAINAHTKLQVGSALSEPLLTEQGMLIAGGRDWILYAWKAGLPGSGWLQFRGGPLRSGTLPTSSAVIDRKTARKDSRFLIREQMAVSDSLEQRMKLVEEIESYTDELTMRKALPWVDLLLEDLVSIGTIRSVDVKSSHALVRAAGYQLISKGIDFRLRGLVLQCLRNEKDPLALAAGFRALGYIGSDWDGASMRTIYSRYKALGPQGERFILETARALMDLIRYNGGVSDSSGIDLINRLLSSDISNVNKKELLFILADG
;
A
#
# COMPACT_ATOMS: atom_id res chain seq x y z
N MET A 1 1.32 -50.92 65.15
CA MET A 1 1.89 -51.96 66.02
C MET A 1 2.29 -53.13 65.14
N LEU A 2 3.62 -53.36 64.98
CA LEU A 2 4.32 -54.64 64.74
C LEU A 2 3.83 -55.52 63.54
N ILE A 3 4.60 -55.99 62.54
CA ILE A 3 5.99 -56.49 62.46
C ILE A 3 6.40 -56.62 60.97
N PHE A 4 7.70 -56.42 60.68
CA PHE A 4 8.42 -56.85 59.47
C PHE A 4 8.83 -58.33 59.55
N GLY A 5 8.81 -59.07 58.43
CA GLY A 5 9.50 -60.37 58.28
C GLY A 5 9.23 -60.98 56.90
N GLU A 6 9.98 -60.57 55.87
CA GLU A 6 11.12 -61.27 55.26
C GLU A 6 10.81 -62.55 54.45
N ARG A 7 11.01 -62.43 53.12
CA ARG A 7 11.68 -63.34 52.15
C ARG A 7 11.12 -64.78 52.01
N ARG A 8 10.99 -65.38 50.82
CA ARG A 8 11.64 -65.20 49.51
C ARG A 8 10.84 -66.01 48.45
N GLN A 9 10.78 -65.45 47.23
CA GLN A 9 10.68 -66.03 45.86
C GLN A 9 10.40 -67.54 45.73
N ILE A 10 9.58 -68.04 44.79
CA ILE A 10 9.57 -67.86 43.33
C ILE A 10 8.16 -68.23 42.82
N MET A 11 7.60 -67.55 41.81
CA MET A 11 6.89 -68.13 40.63
C MET A 11 5.98 -67.12 39.92
N ASP A 12 6.10 -67.14 38.59
CA ASP A 12 5.09 -66.80 37.56
C ASP A 12 4.46 -65.40 37.53
N CYS A 13 5.12 -64.48 36.82
CA CYS A 13 4.47 -63.27 36.32
C CYS A 13 3.54 -63.60 35.13
N ARG A 14 2.25 -63.79 35.42
CA ARG A 14 1.16 -63.52 34.46
C ARG A 14 0.87 -62.02 34.49
N VAL A 15 1.12 -61.33 33.39
CA VAL A 15 0.73 -59.93 33.20
C VAL A 15 -0.79 -59.87 33.05
N ILE A 16 -1.46 -59.29 34.05
CA ILE A 16 -2.88 -58.93 33.99
C ILE A 16 -2.97 -57.56 33.32
N CYS A 17 -3.42 -57.52 32.07
CA CYS A 17 -3.78 -56.28 31.38
C CYS A 17 -5.01 -55.68 32.06
N VAL A 18 -4.84 -54.54 32.74
CA VAL A 18 -5.95 -53.70 33.20
C VAL A 18 -6.39 -52.83 32.01
N VAL A 19 -7.56 -53.13 31.48
CA VAL A 19 -8.21 -52.38 30.40
C VAL A 19 -8.77 -51.08 30.98
N PHE A 20 -8.19 -49.94 30.60
CA PHE A 20 -8.85 -48.65 30.77
C PHE A 20 -9.83 -48.46 29.61
N LEU A 21 -11.13 -48.59 29.90
CA LEU A 21 -12.21 -48.13 29.04
C LEU A 21 -12.20 -46.59 29.03
N VAL A 22 -11.50 -46.00 28.07
CA VAL A 22 -11.68 -44.59 27.72
C VAL A 22 -12.95 -44.53 26.85
N PRO A 23 -13.98 -43.77 27.22
CA PRO A 23 -15.12 -43.58 26.34
C PRO A 23 -14.61 -42.92 25.07
N ILE A 24 -14.83 -43.59 23.93
CA ILE A 24 -14.67 -42.98 22.61
C ILE A 24 -15.75 -41.91 22.51
N VAL A 25 -15.43 -40.71 23.00
CA VAL A 25 -16.04 -39.51 22.49
C VAL A 25 -15.55 -39.46 21.06
N SER A 26 -16.43 -39.83 20.13
CA SER A 26 -16.31 -39.42 18.73
C SER A 26 -16.09 -37.92 18.77
N LEU A 27 -14.84 -37.48 18.60
CA LEU A 27 -14.56 -36.09 18.36
C LEU A 27 -15.16 -35.82 16.98
N ALA A 28 -16.35 -35.24 17.02
CA ALA A 28 -16.94 -34.43 15.98
C ALA A 28 -15.91 -33.35 15.57
N GLY A 29 -14.96 -33.73 14.71
CA GLY A 29 -14.05 -32.80 14.03
C GLY A 29 -14.60 -32.30 12.70
N ALA A 30 -15.82 -32.71 12.31
CA ALA A 30 -16.42 -32.40 11.02
C ALA A 30 -17.45 -31.24 11.05
N GLU A 31 -17.64 -30.55 12.17
CA GLU A 31 -18.73 -29.56 12.33
C GLU A 31 -18.30 -28.08 12.38
N LYS A 32 -17.10 -27.70 11.92
CA LYS A 32 -16.65 -26.29 11.97
C LYS A 32 -16.12 -25.69 10.68
N PHE A 33 -16.59 -26.14 9.53
CA PHE A 33 -16.46 -25.36 8.30
C PHE A 33 -17.83 -24.78 8.00
N GLU A 34 -18.02 -23.49 8.31
CA GLU A 34 -19.14 -22.74 7.72
C GLU A 34 -19.05 -22.96 6.22
N ARG A 35 -20.07 -23.64 5.69
CA ARG A 35 -20.14 -24.01 4.30
C ARG A 35 -20.16 -22.71 3.50
N PHE A 36 -19.04 -22.40 2.83
CA PHE A 36 -18.95 -21.25 1.94
C PHE A 36 -20.17 -21.28 1.01
N ASP A 37 -21.02 -20.25 1.07
CA ASP A 37 -22.20 -20.21 0.22
C ASP A 37 -21.71 -20.07 -1.22
N ASN A 38 -21.96 -21.09 -2.05
CA ASN A 38 -21.58 -21.06 -3.46
C ASN A 38 -22.34 -19.98 -4.23
N LYS A 39 -23.43 -19.45 -3.67
CA LYS A 39 -24.18 -18.35 -4.28
C LYS A 39 -23.53 -17.00 -3.95
N PRO A 40 -23.32 -16.15 -4.97
CA PRO A 40 -22.87 -14.79 -4.73
C PRO A 40 -23.93 -14.00 -3.95
N ILE A 41 -23.50 -13.15 -3.02
CA ILE A 41 -24.38 -12.22 -2.30
C ILE A 41 -24.95 -11.19 -3.27
N TRP A 42 -24.10 -10.68 -4.16
CA TRP A 42 -24.50 -9.78 -5.22
C TRP A 42 -23.77 -10.11 -6.52
N ARG A 43 -24.40 -9.71 -7.62
CA ARG A 43 -23.86 -9.81 -8.97
C ARG A 43 -24.16 -8.52 -9.72
N ARG A 44 -23.21 -8.05 -10.53
CA ARG A 44 -23.38 -6.83 -11.32
C ARG A 44 -22.85 -6.99 -12.74
N ALA A 45 -23.71 -6.72 -13.71
CA ALA A 45 -23.34 -6.73 -15.12
C ALA A 45 -22.73 -5.39 -15.55
N PHE A 46 -21.72 -5.46 -16.40
CA PHE A 46 -21.03 -4.34 -17.03
C PHE A 46 -21.20 -4.39 -18.55
N GLY A 47 -20.79 -3.31 -19.23
CA GLY A 47 -20.88 -3.20 -20.68
C GLY A 47 -19.80 -3.96 -21.46
N GLY A 48 -19.12 -4.94 -20.85
CA GLY A 48 -18.05 -5.72 -21.48
C GLY A 48 -17.25 -6.57 -20.50
N GLU A 49 -16.27 -7.32 -21.00
CA GLU A 49 -15.47 -8.27 -20.20
C GLU A 49 -14.73 -7.59 -19.06
N ILE A 50 -14.67 -8.28 -17.92
CA ILE A 50 -13.84 -7.89 -16.78
C ILE A 50 -12.52 -8.65 -16.93
N ASN A 51 -11.66 -8.13 -17.80
CA ASN A 51 -10.33 -8.68 -18.07
C ASN A 51 -9.25 -8.15 -17.11
N THR A 52 -9.69 -7.48 -16.04
CA THR A 52 -8.83 -6.92 -14.99
C THR A 52 -9.12 -7.61 -13.65
N PHE A 53 -8.10 -7.64 -12.81
CA PHE A 53 -8.25 -8.01 -11.40
C PHE A 53 -8.89 -6.82 -10.66
N PRO A 54 -9.92 -7.03 -9.83
CA PRO A 54 -10.44 -5.98 -8.97
C PRO A 54 -9.35 -5.49 -8.00
N ALA A 55 -9.32 -4.19 -7.74
CA ALA A 55 -8.43 -3.60 -6.73
C ALA A 55 -9.25 -3.02 -5.59
N GLN A 56 -8.80 -3.21 -4.35
CA GLN A 56 -9.48 -2.62 -3.20
C GLN A 56 -9.04 -1.15 -3.05
N GLY A 57 -10.02 -0.27 -2.86
CA GLY A 57 -9.81 1.11 -2.47
C GLY A 57 -9.90 1.32 -0.97
N PRO A 58 -9.87 2.58 -0.53
CA PRO A 58 -10.17 2.94 0.85
C PRO A 58 -11.51 2.37 1.35
N GLY A 59 -11.53 1.82 2.56
CA GLY A 59 -12.73 1.24 3.16
C GLY A 59 -13.21 0.00 2.40
N SER A 60 -14.48 -0.01 2.01
CA SER A 60 -15.12 -1.10 1.26
C SER A 60 -15.11 -0.88 -0.25
N ASP A 61 -14.52 0.21 -0.75
CA ASP A 61 -14.57 0.51 -2.18
C ASP A 61 -13.76 -0.49 -3.00
N VAL A 62 -14.27 -0.80 -4.19
CA VAL A 62 -13.65 -1.74 -5.13
C VAL A 62 -13.64 -1.10 -6.51
N TYR A 63 -12.45 -1.08 -7.11
CA TYR A 63 -12.23 -0.54 -8.43
C TYR A 63 -12.10 -1.65 -9.45
N ILE A 64 -12.84 -1.50 -10.56
CA ILE A 64 -12.80 -2.44 -11.67
C ILE A 64 -12.72 -1.69 -13.00
N VAL A 65 -12.01 -2.30 -13.93
CA VAL A 65 -11.94 -1.85 -15.32
C VAL A 65 -12.60 -2.91 -16.19
N ALA A 66 -13.60 -2.49 -16.94
CA ALA A 66 -14.31 -3.33 -17.90
C ALA A 66 -14.02 -2.86 -19.34
N GLU A 67 -14.32 -3.71 -20.33
CA GLU A 67 -14.16 -3.36 -21.75
C GLU A 67 -15.09 -2.24 -22.24
N ASP A 68 -15.99 -1.75 -21.39
CA ASP A 68 -16.82 -0.56 -21.64
C ASP A 68 -16.02 0.76 -21.60
N ARG A 69 -14.68 0.67 -21.49
CA ARG A 69 -13.72 1.78 -21.51
C ARG A 69 -13.85 2.70 -20.29
N ALA A 70 -14.34 2.16 -19.19
CA ALA A 70 -14.55 2.91 -17.96
C ALA A 70 -13.87 2.25 -16.75
N LEU A 71 -13.46 3.10 -15.83
CA LEU A 71 -13.10 2.73 -14.47
C LEU A 71 -14.36 2.90 -13.62
N HIS A 72 -14.77 1.86 -12.92
CA HIS A 72 -15.92 1.90 -12.03
C HIS A 72 -15.46 1.77 -10.58
N SER A 73 -16.07 2.56 -9.69
CA SER A 73 -16.00 2.34 -8.25
C SER A 73 -17.31 1.77 -7.76
N LEU A 74 -17.20 0.75 -6.93
CA LEU A 74 -18.33 0.08 -6.30
C LEU A 74 -18.13 -0.02 -4.80
N ASN A 75 -19.23 0.01 -4.06
CA ASN A 75 -19.22 -0.49 -2.70
C ASN A 75 -19.08 -2.03 -2.76
N GLY A 76 -18.00 -2.56 -2.21
CA GLY A 76 -17.68 -3.99 -2.23
C GLY A 76 -18.67 -4.86 -1.44
N ASP A 77 -19.36 -4.30 -0.45
CA ASP A 77 -20.33 -5.03 0.38
C ASP A 77 -21.70 -5.14 -0.32
N THR A 78 -22.14 -4.07 -1.00
CA THR A 78 -23.48 -4.01 -1.62
C THR A 78 -23.49 -4.23 -3.13
N GLY A 79 -22.36 -4.01 -3.80
CA GLY A 79 -22.24 -4.00 -5.26
C GLY A 79 -22.84 -2.74 -5.92
N GLU A 80 -23.22 -1.72 -5.14
CA GLU A 80 -23.70 -0.44 -5.67
C GLU A 80 -22.56 0.35 -6.31
N VAL A 81 -22.84 1.06 -7.41
CA VAL A 81 -21.82 1.88 -8.09
C VAL A 81 -21.78 3.24 -7.39
N ASN A 82 -20.60 3.58 -6.90
CA ASN A 82 -20.32 4.88 -6.32
C ASN A 82 -20.18 5.92 -7.45
N TRP A 83 -19.37 5.61 -8.47
CA TRP A 83 -19.11 6.49 -9.60
C TRP A 83 -18.51 5.74 -10.80
N ILE A 84 -18.49 6.39 -11.96
CA ILE A 84 -17.90 5.88 -13.20
C ILE A 84 -17.03 6.97 -13.85
N TYR A 85 -15.77 6.65 -14.11
CA TYR A 85 -14.81 7.53 -14.77
C TYR A 85 -14.50 7.04 -16.19
N ARG A 86 -14.60 7.95 -17.19
CA ARG A 86 -14.41 7.64 -18.61
C ARG A 86 -13.35 8.55 -19.24
N PRO A 87 -12.06 8.17 -19.18
CA PRO A 87 -10.97 8.98 -19.72
C PRO A 87 -10.85 8.94 -21.26
N GLY A 88 -11.56 8.02 -21.92
CA GLY A 88 -11.40 7.74 -23.34
C GLY A 88 -10.27 6.75 -23.64
N GLY A 89 -10.31 6.14 -24.82
CA GLY A 89 -9.45 4.99 -25.16
C GLY A 89 -9.90 3.70 -24.46
N LYS A 90 -9.34 2.55 -24.82
CA LYS A 90 -9.54 1.29 -24.07
C LYS A 90 -8.59 1.30 -22.88
N LEU A 91 -9.12 1.17 -21.67
CA LEU A 91 -8.30 1.01 -20.47
C LEU A 91 -7.59 -0.36 -20.50
N ARG A 92 -6.31 -0.39 -20.13
CA ARG A 92 -5.52 -1.62 -20.03
C ARG A 92 -5.65 -2.23 -18.63
N SER A 93 -5.32 -3.52 -18.50
CA SER A 93 -5.27 -4.24 -17.22
C SER A 93 -4.08 -3.83 -16.35
N LEU A 94 -3.83 -2.52 -16.21
CA LEU A 94 -2.70 -1.93 -15.51
C LEU A 94 -3.14 -0.95 -14.41
N LEU A 95 -4.05 -1.42 -13.55
CA LEU A 95 -4.64 -0.68 -12.44
C LEU A 95 -3.72 -0.72 -11.21
N MET A 96 -3.46 0.44 -10.62
CA MET A 96 -2.68 0.58 -9.38
C MET A 96 -3.36 1.54 -8.40
N ILE A 97 -3.40 1.17 -7.12
CA ILE A 97 -3.91 2.02 -6.06
C ILE A 97 -2.75 2.53 -5.21
N GLY A 98 -2.58 3.85 -5.18
CA GLY A 98 -1.59 4.51 -4.33
C GLY A 98 -2.00 4.45 -2.85
N ALA A 99 -1.02 4.52 -1.96
CA ALA A 99 -1.25 4.49 -0.51
C ALA A 99 -2.03 5.73 0.02
N ASP A 100 -2.19 6.77 -0.81
CA ASP A 100 -3.03 7.94 -0.55
C ASP A 100 -4.45 7.81 -1.11
N GLY A 101 -4.80 6.64 -1.67
CA GLY A 101 -6.08 6.32 -2.29
C GLY A 101 -6.17 6.66 -3.78
N THR A 102 -5.13 7.25 -4.38
CA THR A 102 -5.15 7.63 -5.80
C THR A 102 -5.23 6.40 -6.70
N ILE A 103 -6.12 6.42 -7.69
CA ILE A 103 -6.20 5.37 -8.68
C ILE A 103 -5.37 5.75 -9.91
N TYR A 104 -4.47 4.86 -10.31
CA TYR A 104 -3.63 5.00 -11.48
C TYR A 104 -4.00 3.98 -12.55
N ILE A 105 -4.16 4.44 -13.79
CA ILE A 105 -4.57 3.58 -14.90
C ILE A 105 -4.03 4.09 -16.23
N GLN A 106 -3.70 3.18 -17.14
CA GLN A 106 -3.28 3.49 -18.50
C GLN A 106 -4.34 3.08 -19.53
N ASN A 107 -4.47 3.83 -20.62
CA ASN A 107 -5.22 3.41 -21.80
C ASN A 107 -4.32 2.96 -22.97
N ASP A 108 -4.96 2.44 -24.02
CA ASP A 108 -4.37 2.01 -25.30
C ASP A 108 -3.76 3.15 -26.14
N ARG A 109 -3.83 4.41 -25.68
CA ARG A 109 -3.24 5.58 -26.34
C ARG A 109 -1.97 6.07 -25.64
N ARG A 110 -1.40 5.25 -24.74
CA ARG A 110 -0.26 5.58 -23.86
C ARG A 110 -0.56 6.72 -22.88
N GLU A 111 -1.83 7.00 -22.63
CA GLU A 111 -2.21 8.02 -21.67
C GLU A 111 -2.34 7.36 -20.29
N PHE A 112 -1.61 7.92 -19.31
CA PHE A 112 -1.61 7.49 -17.93
C PHE A 112 -2.34 8.53 -17.08
N PHE A 113 -3.30 8.07 -16.28
CA PHE A 113 -4.21 8.94 -15.54
C PHE A 113 -4.05 8.69 -14.05
N ALA A 114 -4.13 9.77 -13.26
CA ALA A 114 -4.43 9.70 -11.85
C ALA A 114 -5.88 10.14 -11.63
N VAL A 115 -6.62 9.36 -10.85
CA VAL A 115 -8.02 9.57 -10.52
C VAL A 115 -8.16 9.62 -9.00
N THR A 116 -8.98 10.55 -8.51
CA THR A 116 -9.30 10.68 -7.09
C THR A 116 -10.11 9.47 -6.60
N PRO A 117 -10.10 9.16 -5.29
CA PRO A 117 -11.05 8.19 -4.71
C PRO A 117 -12.53 8.52 -5.02
N GLY A 118 -12.87 9.80 -5.21
CA GLY A 118 -14.20 10.26 -5.60
C GLY A 118 -14.50 10.18 -7.10
N GLY A 119 -13.61 9.65 -7.93
CA GLY A 119 -13.88 9.40 -9.35
C GLY A 119 -13.64 10.57 -10.30
N THR A 120 -12.95 11.61 -9.85
CA THR A 120 -12.56 12.77 -10.68
C THR A 120 -11.12 12.62 -11.19
N GLY A 121 -10.84 13.06 -12.41
CA GLY A 121 -9.48 13.04 -12.96
C GLY A 121 -8.60 14.09 -12.29
N ARG A 122 -7.42 13.70 -11.79
CA ARG A 122 -6.43 14.61 -11.18
C ARG A 122 -5.49 15.20 -12.22
N TRP A 123 -4.86 14.32 -12.99
CA TRP A 123 -3.91 14.67 -14.02
C TRP A 123 -3.79 13.54 -15.03
N LYS A 124 -3.17 13.87 -16.16
CA LYS A 124 -2.92 12.97 -17.27
C LYS A 124 -1.51 13.19 -17.79
N LEU A 125 -0.79 12.10 -18.04
CA LEU A 125 0.54 12.09 -18.62
C LEU A 125 0.51 11.26 -19.91
N LEU A 126 1.12 11.77 -20.98
CA LEU A 126 1.35 11.01 -22.21
C LEU A 126 2.72 10.32 -22.12
N LEU A 127 2.75 8.99 -22.11
CA LEU A 127 3.98 8.23 -22.00
C LEU A 127 4.70 8.09 -23.36
N SER A 128 6.03 8.00 -23.31
CA SER A 128 6.88 7.78 -24.50
C SER A 128 6.61 6.40 -25.14
N ALA A 129 6.27 5.39 -24.34
CA ALA A 129 5.90 4.05 -24.76
C ALA A 129 4.76 3.50 -23.87
N GLU A 130 4.18 2.36 -24.26
CA GLU A 130 3.23 1.66 -23.41
C GLU A 130 3.94 1.12 -22.15
N MET A 131 3.20 0.87 -21.07
CA MET A 131 3.79 0.22 -19.90
C MET A 131 3.98 -1.28 -20.19
N ALA A 132 5.15 -1.81 -19.83
CA ALA A 132 5.48 -3.21 -20.02
C ALA A 132 4.70 -4.13 -19.07
N VAL A 133 4.63 -3.70 -17.83
CA VAL A 133 4.03 -4.42 -16.70
C VAL A 133 3.33 -3.42 -15.79
N LEU A 134 2.78 -3.87 -14.66
CA LEU A 134 2.13 -2.99 -13.72
C LEU A 134 3.11 -1.98 -13.13
N PRO A 135 2.65 -0.75 -12.87
CA PRO A 135 3.44 0.21 -12.14
C PRO A 135 3.56 -0.22 -10.67
N ALA A 136 4.55 0.35 -10.00
CA ALA A 136 4.74 0.19 -8.57
C ALA A 136 4.69 1.56 -7.90
N GLY A 137 4.14 1.63 -6.69
CA GLY A 137 4.18 2.85 -5.89
C GLY A 137 5.12 2.71 -4.70
N SER A 138 5.55 3.82 -4.15
CA SER A 138 6.20 3.89 -2.84
C SER A 138 5.28 4.50 -1.79
N SER A 139 5.60 4.30 -0.52
CA SER A 139 4.83 4.84 0.60
C SER A 139 4.88 6.37 0.73
N ASP A 140 5.81 7.04 0.05
CA ASP A 140 5.84 8.51 -0.09
C ASP A 140 4.99 9.01 -1.27
N GLY A 141 4.46 8.11 -2.10
CA GLY A 141 3.58 8.42 -3.22
C GLY A 141 4.26 8.57 -4.58
N ARG A 142 5.56 8.29 -4.71
CA ARG A 142 6.15 8.17 -6.04
C ARG A 142 5.58 6.95 -6.76
N VAL A 143 5.49 7.05 -8.08
CA VAL A 143 4.98 5.99 -8.95
C VAL A 143 6.03 5.66 -10.01
N PHE A 144 6.43 4.39 -10.05
CA PHE A 144 7.42 3.84 -10.97
C PHE A 144 6.71 3.16 -12.14
N LEU A 145 6.99 3.63 -13.35
CA LEU A 145 6.34 3.23 -14.59
C LEU A 145 7.37 2.54 -15.51
N PRO A 146 7.46 1.19 -15.50
CA PRO A 146 8.30 0.46 -16.44
C PRO A 146 7.67 0.45 -17.83
N LEU A 147 8.39 0.99 -18.81
CA LEU A 147 7.92 1.10 -20.19
C LEU A 147 8.47 -0.02 -21.08
N LEU A 148 7.73 -0.35 -22.15
CA LEU A 148 8.19 -1.27 -23.19
C LEU A 148 9.42 -0.77 -23.94
N SER A 149 9.79 0.51 -23.82
CA SER A 149 11.05 1.04 -24.37
C SER A 149 12.29 0.55 -23.61
N GLY A 150 12.13 -0.08 -22.44
CA GLY A 150 13.23 -0.37 -21.51
C GLY A 150 13.52 0.77 -20.52
N GLU A 151 12.79 1.89 -20.64
CA GLU A 151 12.89 3.02 -19.71
C GLU A 151 12.01 2.79 -18.46
N MET A 152 12.45 3.31 -17.32
CA MET A 152 11.64 3.45 -16.10
C MET A 152 11.45 4.93 -15.78
N LEU A 153 10.21 5.38 -15.67
CA LEU A 153 9.86 6.73 -15.23
C LEU A 153 9.49 6.70 -13.75
N CYS A 154 9.94 7.69 -13.00
CA CYS A 154 9.41 7.98 -11.67
C CYS A 154 8.57 9.25 -11.74
N VAL A 155 7.32 9.15 -11.33
CA VAL A 155 6.33 10.23 -11.38
C VAL A 155 5.90 10.59 -9.97
N SER A 156 5.78 11.89 -9.69
CA SER A 156 5.27 12.41 -8.43
C SER A 156 3.75 12.19 -8.33
N ARG A 157 3.19 12.29 -7.12
CA ARG A 157 1.73 12.27 -6.91
C ARG A 157 0.99 13.37 -7.68
N ARG A 158 1.68 14.42 -8.11
CA ARG A 158 1.14 15.54 -8.88
C ARG A 158 1.28 15.36 -10.40
N GLY A 159 1.86 14.26 -10.86
CA GLY A 159 2.02 13.94 -12.29
C GLY A 159 3.29 14.50 -12.91
N GLU A 160 4.23 14.99 -12.09
CA GLU A 160 5.51 15.50 -12.56
C GLU A 160 6.50 14.34 -12.70
N ILE A 161 7.20 14.28 -13.84
CA ILE A 161 8.29 13.31 -14.01
C ILE A 161 9.47 13.79 -13.15
N LEU A 162 9.81 13.00 -12.12
CA LEU A 162 10.93 13.27 -11.23
C LEU A 162 12.27 12.86 -11.85
N TRP A 163 12.28 11.72 -12.54
CA TRP A 163 13.44 11.22 -13.28
C TRP A 163 13.03 10.10 -14.25
N THR A 164 13.93 9.81 -15.20
CA THR A 164 13.86 8.69 -16.13
C THR A 164 15.21 7.99 -16.15
N ILE A 165 15.20 6.65 -16.16
CA ILE A 165 16.41 5.83 -16.32
C ILE A 165 16.22 4.81 -17.45
N ASP A 166 17.33 4.44 -18.09
CA ASP A 166 17.40 3.30 -19.00
C ASP A 166 17.80 2.06 -18.21
N MET A 167 16.94 1.03 -18.22
CA MET A 167 17.20 -0.24 -17.53
C MET A 167 18.03 -1.21 -18.40
N GLY A 168 18.26 -0.87 -19.67
CA GLY A 168 18.96 -1.70 -20.67
C GLY A 168 18.16 -2.89 -21.19
N SER A 169 16.98 -3.16 -20.64
CA SER A 169 16.06 -4.22 -21.06
C SER A 169 14.65 -3.96 -20.51
N GLU A 170 13.64 -4.55 -21.13
CA GLU A 170 12.25 -4.49 -20.66
C GLU A 170 12.09 -5.22 -19.32
N ALA A 171 11.18 -4.72 -18.47
CA ALA A 171 10.80 -5.41 -17.25
C ALA A 171 10.05 -6.73 -17.56
N SER A 172 10.52 -7.84 -17.00
CA SER A 172 9.94 -9.18 -17.21
C SER A 172 8.74 -9.46 -16.30
N ALA A 173 8.67 -8.77 -15.17
CA ALA A 173 7.56 -8.82 -14.22
C ALA A 173 7.41 -7.47 -13.49
N SER A 174 6.29 -7.29 -12.80
CA SER A 174 5.99 -6.03 -12.10
C SER A 174 7.03 -5.74 -10.99
N PRO A 175 7.54 -4.50 -10.88
CA PRO A 175 8.50 -4.15 -9.84
C PRO A 175 7.94 -4.28 -8.44
N VAL A 176 8.84 -4.42 -7.47
CA VAL A 176 8.53 -4.44 -6.04
C VAL A 176 9.25 -3.31 -5.34
N VAL A 177 8.50 -2.52 -4.58
CA VAL A 177 9.07 -1.48 -3.71
C VAL A 177 9.07 -2.02 -2.28
N ASN A 178 10.26 -2.10 -1.69
CA ASN A 178 10.42 -2.50 -0.30
C ASN A 178 10.15 -1.30 0.64
N ALA A 179 10.14 -1.57 1.94
CA ALA A 179 9.88 -0.57 2.95
C ALA A 179 10.92 0.55 2.96
N ASP A 180 12.16 0.32 2.54
CA ASP A 180 13.19 1.36 2.45
C ASP A 180 13.01 2.29 1.23
N GLY A 181 12.05 1.99 0.36
CA GLY A 181 11.83 2.73 -0.89
C GLY A 181 12.72 2.27 -2.05
N LEU A 182 13.37 1.11 -1.92
CA LEU A 182 14.13 0.51 -3.00
C LEU A 182 13.22 -0.26 -3.96
N VAL A 183 13.41 -0.01 -5.24
CA VAL A 183 12.62 -0.57 -6.34
C VAL A 183 13.41 -1.71 -6.97
N TRP A 184 12.90 -2.93 -6.79
CA TRP A 184 13.43 -4.15 -7.38
C TRP A 184 12.72 -4.44 -8.70
N ILE A 185 13.49 -4.46 -9.78
CA ILE A 185 12.97 -4.52 -11.14
C ILE A 185 13.59 -5.72 -11.85
N PRO A 186 12.80 -6.78 -12.11
CA PRO A 186 13.27 -7.92 -12.86
C PRO A 186 13.21 -7.60 -14.36
N LEU A 187 14.28 -7.92 -15.09
CA LEU A 187 14.41 -7.63 -16.51
C LEU A 187 14.35 -8.91 -17.35
N ASN A 188 14.02 -8.78 -18.63
CA ASN A 188 14.02 -9.88 -19.59
C ASN A 188 15.44 -10.45 -19.81
N SER A 189 16.48 -9.66 -19.55
CA SER A 189 17.88 -10.09 -19.63
C SER A 189 18.33 -11.12 -18.58
N GLY A 190 17.48 -11.48 -17.62
CA GLY A 190 17.87 -12.32 -16.47
C GLY A 190 18.52 -11.53 -15.32
N LYS A 191 18.68 -10.20 -15.47
CA LYS A 191 19.13 -9.30 -14.40
C LYS A 191 17.94 -8.84 -13.56
N ILE A 192 18.13 -8.69 -12.26
CA ILE A 192 17.27 -7.85 -11.41
C ILE A 192 18.08 -6.62 -11.03
N ILE A 193 17.56 -5.42 -11.27
CA ILE A 193 18.18 -4.18 -10.82
C ILE A 193 17.45 -3.66 -9.58
N CYS A 194 18.21 -3.06 -8.67
CA CYS A 194 17.69 -2.40 -7.49
C CYS A 194 18.01 -0.90 -7.61
N VAL A 195 16.96 -0.09 -7.67
CA VAL A 195 17.04 1.35 -7.88
C VAL A 195 16.50 2.06 -6.63
N ASP A 196 17.15 3.12 -6.21
CA ASP A 196 16.65 3.94 -5.11
C ASP A 196 15.55 4.93 -5.53
N THR A 197 15.02 5.70 -4.58
CA THR A 197 13.96 6.67 -4.87
C THR A 197 14.40 7.85 -5.75
N TRP A 198 15.70 8.01 -6.00
CA TRP A 198 16.30 9.08 -6.80
C TRP A 198 16.71 8.63 -8.21
N GLY A 199 16.55 7.35 -8.53
CA GLY A 199 16.84 6.78 -9.84
C GLY A 199 18.26 6.25 -9.99
N GLU A 200 18.98 5.99 -8.90
CA GLU A 200 20.33 5.41 -8.99
C GLU A 200 20.28 3.88 -8.81
N GLU A 201 20.94 3.12 -9.70
CA GLU A 201 21.14 1.67 -9.51
C GLU A 201 22.14 1.47 -8.38
N ILE A 202 21.66 1.01 -7.23
CA ILE A 202 22.48 0.76 -6.04
C ILE A 202 22.98 -0.70 -5.99
N ALA A 203 22.22 -1.62 -6.58
CA ALA A 203 22.54 -3.03 -6.58
C ALA A 203 21.93 -3.75 -7.78
N HIS A 204 22.44 -4.95 -8.05
CA HIS A 204 21.88 -5.85 -9.04
C HIS A 204 22.09 -7.31 -8.69
N VAL A 205 21.31 -8.16 -9.36
CA VAL A 205 21.44 -9.62 -9.34
C VAL A 205 21.50 -10.08 -10.79
N SER A 206 22.33 -11.08 -11.06
CA SER A 206 22.36 -11.79 -12.34
C SER A 206 21.89 -13.22 -12.12
N LEU A 207 20.81 -13.62 -12.79
CA LEU A 207 20.25 -14.97 -12.76
C LEU A 207 20.41 -15.64 -14.13
N ASP A 208 20.37 -16.97 -14.13
CA ASP A 208 20.50 -17.77 -15.36
C ASP A 208 19.30 -17.60 -16.30
N GLU A 209 18.14 -17.25 -15.75
CA GLU A 209 16.86 -17.16 -16.45
C GLU A 209 16.06 -15.96 -15.97
N SER A 210 15.14 -15.48 -16.81
CA SER A 210 14.29 -14.34 -16.48
C SER A 210 13.36 -14.66 -15.31
N VAL A 211 13.07 -13.64 -14.51
CA VAL A 211 12.12 -13.72 -13.41
C VAL A 211 10.71 -13.49 -13.95
N SER A 212 9.77 -14.31 -13.48
CA SER A 212 8.36 -14.26 -13.85
C SER A 212 7.49 -13.57 -12.80
N THR A 213 7.95 -13.55 -11.55
CA THR A 213 7.26 -12.86 -10.45
C THR A 213 8.24 -12.55 -9.31
N LEU A 214 8.02 -11.43 -8.63
CA LEU A 214 8.71 -11.07 -7.40
C LEU A 214 7.72 -11.00 -6.25
N ALA A 215 8.15 -11.40 -5.06
CA ALA A 215 7.44 -11.16 -3.81
C ALA A 215 8.35 -10.64 -2.70
N LEU A 216 7.80 -9.88 -1.75
CA LEU A 216 8.48 -9.48 -0.51
C LEU A 216 7.84 -10.22 0.66
N ASP A 217 8.62 -10.69 1.61
CA ASP A 217 8.08 -11.23 2.87
C ASP A 217 8.08 -10.20 4.01
N GLY A 218 7.60 -10.60 5.20
CA GLY A 218 7.55 -9.73 6.38
C GLY A 218 8.90 -9.25 6.91
N ASP A 219 9.99 -9.87 6.46
CA ASP A 219 11.37 -9.49 6.80
C ASP A 219 12.00 -8.63 5.71
N GLU A 220 11.22 -8.17 4.73
CA GLU A 220 11.70 -7.36 3.60
C GLU A 220 12.69 -8.12 2.68
N ARG A 221 12.63 -9.47 2.66
CA ARG A 221 13.38 -10.31 1.71
C ARG A 221 12.63 -10.43 0.40
N ILE A 222 13.37 -10.46 -0.71
CA ILE A 222 12.80 -10.57 -2.05
C ILE A 222 12.84 -12.02 -2.52
N TRP A 223 11.67 -12.60 -2.75
CA TRP A 223 11.48 -13.89 -3.39
C TRP A 223 11.32 -13.70 -4.90
N ALA A 224 12.19 -14.29 -5.70
CA ALA A 224 12.13 -14.24 -7.15
C ALA A 224 11.81 -15.62 -7.74
N GLY A 225 10.69 -15.73 -8.44
CA GLY A 225 10.28 -16.96 -9.14
C GLY A 225 10.64 -16.89 -10.63
N GLY A 226 11.45 -17.83 -11.12
CA GLY A 226 11.91 -17.89 -12.50
C GLY A 226 10.94 -18.56 -13.47
N TYR A 227 11.13 -18.32 -14.76
CA TYR A 227 10.48 -19.08 -15.84
C TYR A 227 10.87 -20.56 -15.87
N ASP A 228 12.03 -20.89 -15.30
CA ASP A 228 12.55 -22.26 -15.16
C ASP A 228 12.02 -22.99 -13.91
N GLY A 229 11.24 -22.32 -13.06
CA GLY A 229 10.74 -22.86 -11.80
C GLY A 229 11.67 -22.70 -10.60
N ALA A 230 12.86 -22.11 -10.80
CA ALA A 230 13.74 -21.79 -9.68
C ALA A 230 13.16 -20.65 -8.85
N ILE A 231 13.36 -20.74 -7.53
CA ILE A 231 13.06 -19.67 -6.58
C ILE A 231 14.38 -19.21 -5.99
N SER A 232 14.67 -17.92 -6.07
CA SER A 232 15.83 -17.29 -5.43
C SER A 232 15.33 -16.29 -4.39
N VAL A 233 15.78 -16.40 -3.14
CA VAL A 233 15.39 -15.47 -2.08
C VAL A 233 16.58 -14.60 -1.70
N PHE A 234 16.42 -13.28 -1.76
CA PHE A 234 17.45 -12.29 -1.47
C PHE A 234 17.22 -11.67 -0.10
N PRO A 235 18.29 -11.32 0.63
CA PRO A 235 18.14 -10.75 1.97
C PRO A 235 17.48 -9.38 1.90
N HIS A 236 16.96 -8.91 3.04
CA HIS A 236 16.65 -7.51 3.20
C HIS A 236 17.90 -6.67 2.92
N TYR A 237 17.80 -5.85 1.88
CA TYR A 237 18.85 -4.96 1.46
C TYR A 237 18.36 -3.54 1.65
N THR A 238 19.08 -2.78 2.46
CA THR A 238 18.78 -1.37 2.76
C THR A 238 19.72 -0.43 2.01
N GLY A 239 20.33 -0.89 0.91
CA GLY A 239 21.56 -0.37 0.29
C GLY A 239 21.90 1.10 0.59
N ARG A 240 23.14 1.35 1.05
CA ARG A 240 23.59 2.73 1.29
C ARG A 240 24.01 3.36 -0.03
N HIS A 241 23.81 4.67 -0.17
CA HIS A 241 24.59 5.47 -1.12
C HIS A 241 26.08 5.31 -0.80
N SER A 242 26.72 4.39 -1.48
CA SER A 242 28.17 4.28 -1.55
C SER A 242 28.54 4.93 -2.88
N GLN A 243 29.56 5.78 -2.91
CA GLN A 243 30.11 6.35 -4.15
C GLN A 243 30.82 5.29 -5.05
N SER A 244 30.50 4.01 -4.88
CA SER A 244 31.05 2.87 -5.61
C SER A 244 30.02 2.32 -6.60
N ALA A 245 30.51 1.57 -7.60
CA ALA A 245 29.70 0.82 -8.55
C ALA A 245 28.59 -0.02 -7.87
N SER A 246 27.52 -0.31 -8.62
CA SER A 246 26.37 -1.08 -8.14
C SER A 246 26.81 -2.43 -7.56
N THR A 247 26.22 -2.80 -6.42
CA THR A 247 26.60 -4.02 -5.67
C THR A 247 25.91 -5.25 -6.26
N GLN A 248 26.67 -6.28 -6.65
CA GLN A 248 26.08 -7.60 -6.95
C GLN A 248 25.57 -8.24 -5.64
N LEU A 249 24.31 -8.67 -5.63
CA LEU A 249 23.69 -9.37 -4.50
C LEU A 249 23.59 -10.87 -4.79
N ASP A 250 23.88 -11.66 -3.76
CA ASP A 250 23.73 -13.11 -3.79
C ASP A 250 22.45 -13.53 -3.05
N PRO A 251 21.78 -14.61 -3.50
CA PRO A 251 20.61 -15.13 -2.80
C PRO A 251 21.01 -15.75 -1.45
N VAL A 252 20.15 -15.59 -0.44
CA VAL A 252 20.22 -16.30 0.84
C VAL A 252 20.09 -17.80 0.60
N PHE A 253 19.14 -18.19 -0.25
CA PHE A 253 18.99 -19.56 -0.72
C PHE A 253 18.34 -19.60 -2.09
N ARG A 254 18.56 -20.71 -2.79
CA ARG A 254 17.94 -21.02 -4.08
C ARG A 254 17.29 -22.39 -4.02
N LEU A 255 16.02 -22.45 -4.40
CA LEU A 255 15.24 -23.67 -4.48
C LEU A 255 15.04 -24.01 -5.95
N LYS A 256 15.31 -25.25 -6.34
CA LYS A 256 15.00 -25.75 -7.69
C LYS A 256 14.25 -27.05 -7.55
N THR A 257 12.94 -26.97 -7.63
CA THR A 257 12.03 -28.09 -7.34
C THR A 257 11.32 -28.59 -8.59
N GLU A 258 11.01 -27.70 -9.55
CA GLU A 258 10.18 -28.00 -10.72
C GLU A 258 10.82 -27.43 -12.00
N SER A 259 10.58 -28.05 -13.16
CA SER A 259 10.87 -27.45 -14.48
C SER A 259 9.61 -26.76 -15.04
N SER A 260 8.99 -25.90 -14.24
CA SER A 260 7.78 -25.17 -14.64
C SER A 260 7.80 -23.74 -14.11
N ARG A 261 7.32 -22.79 -14.91
CA ARG A 261 7.26 -21.37 -14.55
C ARG A 261 6.51 -21.16 -13.23
N VAL A 262 7.10 -20.33 -12.36
CA VAL A 262 6.41 -19.80 -11.18
C VAL A 262 5.37 -18.77 -11.62
N THR A 263 4.10 -18.97 -11.27
CA THR A 263 3.01 -18.07 -11.68
C THR A 263 2.66 -17.02 -10.63
N ALA A 264 2.84 -17.35 -9.36
CA ALA A 264 2.58 -16.45 -8.25
C ALA A 264 3.37 -16.88 -7.01
N ILE A 265 3.75 -15.92 -6.19
CA ILE A 265 4.31 -16.14 -4.86
C ILE A 265 3.49 -15.32 -3.87
N LEU A 266 3.05 -15.97 -2.80
CA LEU A 266 2.43 -15.34 -1.65
C LEU A 266 3.34 -15.53 -0.45
N THR A 267 3.50 -14.50 0.37
CA THR A 267 4.38 -14.55 1.54
C THR A 267 3.60 -14.21 2.80
N THR A 268 4.09 -14.54 3.98
CA THR A 268 3.49 -14.13 5.26
C THR A 268 4.38 -13.15 6.00
N SER A 269 3.82 -12.48 7.02
CA SER A 269 4.62 -11.76 8.01
C SER A 269 5.59 -12.67 8.78
N SER A 270 5.27 -13.97 8.87
CA SER A 270 6.13 -15.02 9.44
C SER A 270 7.11 -15.65 8.44
N LYS A 271 7.36 -15.00 7.30
CA LYS A 271 8.37 -15.39 6.29
C LYS A 271 8.16 -16.74 5.62
N GLN A 272 6.95 -17.28 5.71
CA GLN A 272 6.56 -18.46 4.93
C GLN A 272 6.21 -18.01 3.51
N GLY A 273 6.60 -18.80 2.52
CA GLY A 273 6.31 -18.57 1.11
C GLY A 273 5.43 -19.67 0.54
N LEU A 274 4.32 -19.32 -0.09
CA LEU A 274 3.45 -20.21 -0.83
C LEU A 274 3.61 -19.92 -2.32
N VAL A 275 4.22 -20.86 -3.02
CA VAL A 275 4.63 -20.72 -4.42
C VAL A 275 3.72 -21.54 -5.31
N PHE A 276 3.25 -20.92 -6.38
CA PHE A 276 2.35 -21.52 -7.35
C PHE A 276 3.05 -21.70 -8.70
N TYR A 277 2.87 -22.86 -9.31
CA TYR A 277 3.49 -23.23 -10.58
C TYR A 277 2.46 -23.36 -11.70
N ALA A 278 2.88 -23.15 -12.95
CA ALA A 278 2.02 -23.27 -14.12
C ALA A 278 1.48 -24.69 -14.36
N THR A 279 2.10 -25.72 -13.77
CA THR A 279 1.59 -27.10 -13.72
C THR A 279 0.32 -27.25 -12.87
N GLY A 280 -0.02 -26.23 -12.07
CA GLY A 280 -1.07 -26.28 -11.08
C GLY A 280 -0.61 -26.90 -9.76
N GLU A 281 0.69 -26.90 -9.48
CA GLU A 281 1.20 -27.24 -8.15
C GLU A 281 1.33 -25.99 -7.29
N ALA A 282 1.10 -26.16 -6.00
CA ALA A 282 1.33 -25.15 -4.98
C ALA A 282 2.17 -25.77 -3.86
N VAL A 283 3.26 -25.09 -3.50
CA VAL A 283 4.26 -25.58 -2.54
C VAL A 283 4.49 -24.51 -1.47
N ALA A 284 4.32 -24.89 -0.22
CA ALA A 284 4.58 -24.05 0.93
C ALA A 284 6.01 -24.28 1.45
N TYR A 285 6.76 -23.20 1.61
CA TYR A 285 8.12 -23.18 2.12
C TYR A 285 8.20 -22.43 3.45
N SER A 286 9.06 -22.93 4.34
CA SER A 286 9.43 -22.26 5.58
C SER A 286 10.34 -21.04 5.32
N GLU A 287 10.68 -20.30 6.37
CA GLU A 287 11.60 -19.15 6.29
C GLU A 287 13.03 -19.52 5.86
N ASP A 288 13.39 -20.79 6.01
CA ASP A 288 14.69 -21.38 5.65
C ASP A 288 14.65 -22.09 4.29
N GLY A 289 13.51 -22.06 3.60
CA GLY A 289 13.33 -22.69 2.29
C GLY A 289 13.02 -24.19 2.34
N GLU A 290 12.69 -24.75 3.51
CA GLU A 290 12.26 -26.15 3.62
C GLU A 290 10.80 -26.30 3.16
N GLU A 291 10.51 -27.32 2.37
CA GLU A 291 9.14 -27.65 1.96
C GLU A 291 8.33 -28.13 3.16
N THR A 292 7.28 -27.39 3.51
CA THR A 292 6.37 -27.70 4.62
C THR A 292 5.06 -28.35 4.16
N GLY A 293 4.73 -28.21 2.89
CA GLY A 293 3.54 -28.82 2.30
C GLY A 293 3.46 -28.60 0.80
N ARG A 294 2.77 -29.52 0.12
CA ARG A 294 2.53 -29.47 -1.32
C ARG A 294 1.13 -29.96 -1.65
N PHE A 295 0.49 -29.28 -2.57
CA PHE A 295 -0.85 -29.61 -3.01
C PHE A 295 -1.11 -29.14 -4.43
N ARG A 296 -2.11 -29.75 -5.08
CA ARG A 296 -2.45 -29.46 -6.47
C ARG A 296 -3.65 -28.54 -6.56
N ILE A 297 -3.44 -27.37 -7.14
CA ILE A 297 -4.47 -26.39 -7.48
C ILE A 297 -4.42 -26.20 -8.98
N ALA A 298 -5.44 -26.65 -9.70
CA ALA A 298 -5.52 -26.54 -11.15
C ALA A 298 -5.68 -25.07 -11.60
N LEU A 299 -4.60 -24.29 -11.51
CA LEU A 299 -4.57 -22.88 -11.85
C LEU A 299 -4.79 -22.69 -13.35
N SER A 300 -5.55 -21.65 -13.71
CA SER A 300 -5.67 -21.20 -15.09
C SER A 300 -4.55 -20.24 -15.46
N SER A 301 -4.75 -18.97 -15.12
CA SER A 301 -4.04 -17.84 -15.70
C SER A 301 -3.96 -16.64 -14.77
N GLY A 302 -4.56 -16.71 -13.58
CA GLY A 302 -4.62 -15.62 -12.61
C GLY A 302 -4.04 -16.01 -11.26
N ALA A 303 -3.48 -15.04 -10.56
CA ALA A 303 -2.94 -15.26 -9.22
C ALA A 303 -4.07 -15.55 -8.20
N PRO A 304 -3.89 -16.53 -7.29
CA PRO A 304 -4.88 -16.88 -6.28
C PRO A 304 -4.98 -15.84 -5.17
N SER A 305 -6.09 -15.79 -4.44
CA SER A 305 -6.23 -15.02 -3.19
C SER A 305 -6.13 -15.90 -1.97
N VAL A 306 -5.65 -15.38 -0.84
CA VAL A 306 -5.54 -16.16 0.39
C VAL A 306 -6.04 -15.36 1.58
N SER A 307 -6.82 -16.04 2.44
CA SER A 307 -7.39 -15.50 3.67
C SER A 307 -6.36 -15.49 4.82
N THR A 308 -6.68 -14.77 5.90
CA THR A 308 -5.89 -14.78 7.15
C THR A 308 -5.65 -16.15 7.76
N ASP A 309 -6.56 -17.10 7.55
CA ASP A 309 -6.42 -18.49 8.02
C ASP A 309 -5.64 -19.41 7.06
N GLY A 310 -5.16 -18.89 5.92
CA GLY A 310 -4.49 -19.67 4.88
C GLY A 310 -5.43 -20.31 3.84
N THR A 311 -6.74 -20.09 3.89
CA THR A 311 -7.68 -20.57 2.87
C THR A 311 -7.39 -19.91 1.51
N ILE A 312 -7.20 -20.72 0.47
CA ILE A 312 -6.80 -20.30 -0.87
C ILE A 312 -8.02 -20.29 -1.81
N PHE A 313 -8.20 -19.17 -2.51
CA PHE A 313 -9.20 -18.94 -3.53
C PHE A 313 -8.50 -18.85 -4.89
N ALA A 314 -8.48 -19.95 -5.62
CA ALA A 314 -7.73 -20.06 -6.85
C ALA A 314 -8.65 -20.09 -8.08
N PRO A 315 -8.46 -19.19 -9.07
CA PRO A 315 -9.18 -19.28 -10.33
C PRO A 315 -8.70 -20.51 -11.13
N VAL A 316 -9.66 -21.26 -11.68
CA VAL A 316 -9.46 -22.50 -12.44
C VAL A 316 -9.87 -22.27 -13.90
N SER A 317 -9.30 -23.05 -14.83
CA SER A 317 -9.49 -22.87 -16.28
C SER A 317 -10.91 -23.18 -16.76
N ASP A 318 -11.68 -23.89 -15.93
CA ASP A 318 -13.09 -24.16 -16.14
C ASP A 318 -14.02 -23.01 -15.73
N GLY A 319 -13.46 -21.88 -15.28
CA GLY A 319 -14.20 -20.69 -14.85
C GLY A 319 -14.81 -20.77 -13.46
N SER A 320 -14.30 -21.66 -12.62
CA SER A 320 -14.60 -21.66 -11.20
C SER A 320 -13.49 -21.06 -10.35
N ILE A 321 -13.85 -20.66 -9.13
CA ILE A 321 -12.87 -20.47 -8.05
C ILE A 321 -12.89 -21.72 -7.18
N ARG A 322 -11.72 -22.33 -7.02
CA ARG A 322 -11.50 -23.42 -6.08
C ARG A 322 -11.11 -22.85 -4.73
N VAL A 323 -11.85 -23.23 -3.70
CA VAL A 323 -11.55 -22.91 -2.31
C VAL A 323 -10.81 -24.10 -1.70
N VAL A 324 -9.59 -23.86 -1.22
CA VAL A 324 -8.72 -24.86 -0.60
C VAL A 324 -8.43 -24.44 0.83
N HIS A 325 -8.86 -25.24 1.81
CA HIS A 325 -8.52 -25.00 3.20
C HIS A 325 -7.20 -25.72 3.55
N PRO A 326 -6.29 -25.11 4.32
CA PRO A 326 -5.02 -25.72 4.72
C PRO A 326 -5.20 -27.05 5.45
N ASP A 327 -6.23 -27.15 6.28
CA ASP A 327 -6.51 -28.35 7.08
C ASP A 327 -7.24 -29.45 6.31
N ALA A 328 -7.73 -29.14 5.10
CA ALA A 328 -8.57 -30.03 4.29
C ALA A 328 -8.21 -29.95 2.81
N ILE A 329 -6.93 -30.14 2.51
CA ILE A 329 -6.35 -30.01 1.15
C ILE A 329 -7.06 -30.88 0.11
N ASN A 330 -7.65 -32.02 0.48
CA ASN A 330 -8.36 -32.90 -0.46
C ASN A 330 -9.86 -32.56 -0.60
N ALA A 331 -10.39 -31.68 0.25
CA ALA A 331 -11.77 -31.24 0.22
C ALA A 331 -11.81 -29.80 -0.31
N HIS A 332 -12.30 -29.64 -1.53
CA HIS A 332 -12.41 -28.34 -2.17
C HIS A 332 -13.86 -27.95 -2.38
N THR A 333 -14.19 -26.71 -2.03
CA THR A 333 -15.45 -26.09 -2.44
C THR A 333 -15.23 -25.42 -3.80
N LYS A 334 -16.21 -25.56 -4.69
CA LYS A 334 -16.17 -24.97 -6.04
C LYS A 334 -17.19 -23.84 -6.13
N LEU A 335 -16.72 -22.62 -6.30
CA LEU A 335 -17.56 -21.48 -6.66
C LEU A 335 -17.68 -21.48 -8.18
N GLN A 336 -18.68 -22.21 -8.67
CA GLN A 336 -18.89 -22.33 -10.10
C GLN A 336 -19.71 -21.17 -10.63
N VAL A 337 -19.11 -20.45 -11.57
CA VAL A 337 -19.76 -19.45 -12.40
C VAL A 337 -19.78 -19.98 -13.84
N GLY A 338 -20.69 -19.51 -14.68
CA GLY A 338 -20.80 -19.95 -16.07
C GLY A 338 -19.68 -19.47 -17.00
N SER A 339 -18.60 -18.87 -16.48
CA SER A 339 -17.58 -18.18 -17.28
C SER A 339 -16.21 -18.14 -16.59
N ALA A 340 -15.14 -18.00 -17.38
CA ALA A 340 -13.78 -17.81 -16.90
C ALA A 340 -13.66 -16.51 -16.08
N LEU A 341 -13.28 -16.66 -14.80
CA LEU A 341 -13.08 -15.55 -13.87
C LEU A 341 -11.65 -14.99 -13.93
N SER A 342 -11.51 -13.69 -13.74
CA SER A 342 -10.25 -12.98 -13.53
C SER A 342 -9.68 -13.26 -12.13
N GLU A 343 -8.50 -12.70 -11.83
CA GLU A 343 -7.88 -12.89 -10.51
C GLU A 343 -8.83 -12.42 -9.41
N PRO A 344 -9.21 -13.28 -8.45
CA PRO A 344 -10.11 -12.86 -7.38
C PRO A 344 -9.44 -11.80 -6.50
N LEU A 345 -10.25 -10.93 -5.89
CA LEU A 345 -9.88 -10.03 -4.82
C LEU A 345 -10.52 -10.55 -3.54
N LEU A 346 -9.75 -10.71 -2.46
CA LEU A 346 -10.32 -10.91 -1.13
C LEU A 346 -10.12 -9.62 -0.33
N THR A 347 -11.21 -8.94 0.03
CA THR A 347 -11.14 -7.65 0.73
C THR A 347 -10.81 -7.82 2.20
N GLU A 348 -10.37 -6.73 2.83
CA GLU A 348 -10.18 -6.65 4.28
C GLU A 348 -11.46 -6.95 5.09
N GLN A 349 -12.64 -6.69 4.51
CA GLN A 349 -13.93 -7.00 5.13
C GLN A 349 -14.34 -8.47 4.95
N GLY A 350 -13.54 -9.26 4.23
CA GLY A 350 -13.79 -10.67 3.96
C GLY A 350 -14.82 -10.90 2.84
N MET A 351 -14.85 -10.01 1.86
CA MET A 351 -15.60 -10.19 0.61
C MET A 351 -14.67 -10.76 -0.46
N LEU A 352 -15.03 -11.89 -1.05
CA LEU A 352 -14.35 -12.42 -2.23
C LEU A 352 -15.05 -11.86 -3.46
N ILE A 353 -14.33 -11.15 -4.33
CA ILE A 353 -14.88 -10.48 -5.51
C ILE A 353 -14.09 -10.94 -6.74
N ALA A 354 -14.80 -11.40 -7.78
CA ALA A 354 -14.18 -11.79 -9.04
C ALA A 354 -15.10 -11.49 -10.22
N GLY A 355 -14.52 -11.00 -11.31
CA GLY A 355 -15.24 -10.74 -12.56
C GLY A 355 -14.88 -11.78 -13.60
N GLY A 356 -15.58 -11.82 -14.73
CA GLY A 356 -15.24 -12.76 -15.80
C GLY A 356 -15.57 -12.28 -17.21
N ARG A 357 -15.39 -13.20 -18.17
CA ARG A 357 -15.73 -12.98 -19.59
C ARG A 357 -17.23 -12.90 -19.86
N ASP A 358 -18.07 -13.21 -18.87
CA ASP A 358 -19.52 -13.03 -18.93
C ASP A 358 -19.96 -11.61 -18.56
N TRP A 359 -19.01 -10.70 -18.35
CA TRP A 359 -19.24 -9.28 -18.08
C TRP A 359 -19.89 -9.04 -16.71
N ILE A 360 -19.91 -10.07 -15.84
CA ILE A 360 -20.51 -10.01 -14.52
C ILE A 360 -19.40 -10.02 -13.47
N LEU A 361 -19.50 -9.10 -12.51
CA LEU A 361 -18.75 -9.10 -11.27
C LEU A 361 -19.57 -9.80 -10.21
N TYR A 362 -18.95 -10.75 -9.52
CA TYR A 362 -19.56 -11.57 -8.49
C TYR A 362 -18.89 -11.30 -7.15
N ALA A 363 -19.67 -11.34 -6.07
CA ALA A 363 -19.14 -11.25 -4.73
C ALA A 363 -19.72 -12.30 -3.79
N TRP A 364 -18.86 -12.88 -2.97
CA TRP A 364 -19.21 -13.88 -1.96
C TRP A 364 -18.74 -13.45 -0.59
N LYS A 365 -19.46 -13.87 0.46
CA LYS A 365 -19.01 -13.67 1.84
C LYS A 365 -18.01 -14.76 2.17
N ALA A 366 -16.73 -14.40 2.28
CA ALA A 366 -15.72 -15.34 2.76
C ALA A 366 -15.72 -15.44 4.28
N GLY A 367 -16.21 -14.40 4.99
CA GLY A 367 -16.31 -14.40 6.45
C GLY A 367 -14.97 -14.24 7.19
N LEU A 368 -13.86 -14.22 6.44
CA LEU A 368 -12.51 -14.05 6.94
C LEU A 368 -11.84 -12.91 6.19
N PRO A 369 -11.21 -11.95 6.91
CA PRO A 369 -10.50 -10.86 6.26
C PRO A 369 -9.34 -11.42 5.41
N GLY A 370 -9.14 -10.84 4.23
CA GLY A 370 -7.86 -10.95 3.54
C GLY A 370 -6.78 -10.19 4.31
N SER A 371 -5.57 -10.75 4.44
CA SER A 371 -4.29 -10.09 4.86
C SER A 371 -3.31 -10.99 5.65
N GLY A 372 -3.56 -12.28 5.88
CA GLY A 372 -2.55 -13.17 6.50
C GLY A 372 -1.41 -13.55 5.55
N TRP A 373 -1.69 -13.54 4.25
CA TRP A 373 -0.73 -13.76 3.17
C TRP A 373 -0.66 -12.50 2.29
N LEU A 374 0.53 -11.94 2.21
CA LEU A 374 0.91 -10.84 1.35
C LEU A 374 1.02 -11.37 -0.08
N GLN A 375 0.12 -10.90 -0.94
CA GLN A 375 0.17 -11.18 -2.36
C GLN A 375 0.94 -10.11 -3.08
N PHE A 376 1.98 -10.50 -3.78
CA PHE A 376 2.74 -9.54 -4.55
C PHE A 376 2.06 -9.18 -5.85
N ARG A 377 1.31 -8.09 -5.75
CA ARG A 377 1.85 -6.78 -6.12
C ARG A 377 1.80 -5.90 -4.87
N GLY A 378 2.94 -5.68 -4.21
CA GLY A 378 3.17 -4.96 -2.94
C GLY A 378 1.94 -4.57 -2.12
N GLY A 379 1.73 -5.18 -0.95
CA GLY A 379 0.83 -4.68 0.11
C GLY A 379 -0.68 -4.52 -0.16
N PRO A 380 -1.47 -4.26 0.91
CA PRO A 380 -2.64 -5.04 1.30
C PRO A 380 -3.90 -4.74 0.50
N LEU A 381 -3.85 -3.95 -0.57
CA LEU A 381 -5.03 -3.64 -1.38
C LEU A 381 -4.88 -4.01 -2.87
N ARG A 382 -3.83 -4.79 -3.19
CA ARG A 382 -3.56 -5.44 -4.50
C ARG A 382 -3.43 -4.46 -5.67
N SER A 383 -2.27 -3.83 -5.71
CA SER A 383 -1.47 -3.45 -6.87
C SER A 383 -0.42 -2.46 -6.37
N GLY A 384 0.70 -2.98 -5.88
CA GLY A 384 2.00 -2.32 -6.02
C GLY A 384 2.50 -1.41 -4.90
N THR A 385 1.98 -1.45 -3.66
CA THR A 385 2.57 -0.75 -2.50
C THR A 385 2.41 -1.49 -1.15
N LEU A 386 3.52 -1.90 -0.52
CA LEU A 386 3.50 -2.18 0.93
C LEU A 386 3.22 -0.87 1.71
N PRO A 387 2.29 -0.88 2.69
CA PRO A 387 2.06 0.20 3.63
C PRO A 387 3.03 -0.02 4.78
N THR A 388 4.30 -0.17 4.47
CA THR A 388 5.35 -0.15 5.47
C THR A 388 5.85 1.27 5.58
N SER A 389 5.85 1.75 6.81
CA SER A 389 6.16 3.13 7.20
C SER A 389 7.65 3.49 7.09
N SER A 390 8.48 2.65 6.45
CA SER A 390 9.94 2.68 6.62
C SER A 390 10.71 3.36 5.49
N ALA A 391 10.05 4.04 4.54
CA ALA A 391 10.80 4.77 3.50
C ALA A 391 11.28 6.13 4.03
N VAL A 392 11.57 6.20 5.32
CA VAL A 392 12.13 7.35 6.02
C VAL A 392 13.43 6.88 6.62
N ILE A 393 14.51 7.59 6.34
CA ILE A 393 15.76 7.43 7.08
C ILE A 393 15.42 7.56 8.56
N ASP A 394 15.55 6.47 9.31
CA ASP A 394 15.25 6.50 10.73
C ASP A 394 16.21 7.46 11.45
N ARG A 395 15.78 8.02 12.60
CA ARG A 395 16.62 8.98 13.35
C ARG A 395 17.95 8.38 13.79
N LYS A 396 18.02 7.10 14.14
CA LYS A 396 19.27 6.43 14.54
C LYS A 396 20.25 6.36 13.37
N THR A 397 19.76 6.17 12.17
CA THR A 397 20.54 6.18 10.93
C THR A 397 20.93 7.60 10.54
N ALA A 398 20.00 8.56 10.60
CA ALA A 398 20.27 9.97 10.33
C ALA A 398 21.36 10.54 11.25
N ARG A 399 21.35 10.21 12.55
CA ARG A 399 22.36 10.63 13.54
C ARG A 399 23.79 10.16 13.26
N LYS A 400 24.01 9.25 12.31
CA LYS A 400 25.35 8.89 11.85
C LYS A 400 25.96 9.97 10.93
N ASP A 401 25.13 10.79 10.30
CA ASP A 401 25.56 11.94 9.49
C ASP A 401 25.76 13.15 10.42
N SER A 402 26.98 13.70 10.43
CA SER A 402 27.29 14.89 11.24
C SER A 402 26.50 16.12 10.80
N ARG A 403 26.10 16.20 9.53
CA ARG A 403 25.24 17.28 9.00
C ARG A 403 23.85 17.22 9.63
N PHE A 404 23.32 16.02 9.91
CA PHE A 404 22.04 15.84 10.59
C PHE A 404 22.13 16.31 12.03
N LEU A 405 23.13 15.85 12.78
CA LEU A 405 23.26 16.15 14.22
C LEU A 405 23.22 17.65 14.51
N ILE A 406 23.94 18.45 13.72
CA ILE A 406 23.99 19.91 13.88
C ILE A 406 22.59 20.51 13.66
N ARG A 407 21.87 20.07 12.62
CA ARG A 407 20.55 20.62 12.29
C ARG A 407 19.45 20.10 13.20
N GLU A 408 19.56 18.88 13.71
CA GLU A 408 18.67 18.36 14.75
C GLU A 408 18.77 19.26 16.00
N GLN A 409 19.97 19.63 16.43
CA GLN A 409 20.17 20.57 17.54
C GLN A 409 19.57 21.95 17.27
N MET A 410 19.69 22.47 16.04
CA MET A 410 19.05 23.71 15.65
C MET A 410 17.52 23.60 15.71
N ALA A 411 16.95 22.51 15.18
CA ALA A 411 15.50 22.28 15.13
C ALA A 411 14.88 22.20 16.53
N VAL A 412 15.58 21.58 17.48
CA VAL A 412 15.10 21.37 18.86
C VAL A 412 15.49 22.46 19.85
N SER A 413 16.18 23.51 19.40
CA SER A 413 16.64 24.60 20.24
C SER A 413 15.49 25.45 20.80
N ASP A 414 15.67 25.98 22.01
CA ASP A 414 14.78 27.01 22.57
C ASP A 414 14.96 28.38 21.88
N SER A 415 16.06 28.57 21.12
CA SER A 415 16.34 29.81 20.40
C SER A 415 15.56 29.94 19.10
N LEU A 416 14.76 31.02 18.97
CA LEU A 416 14.05 31.37 17.74
C LEU A 416 15.02 31.54 16.57
N GLU A 417 16.14 32.23 16.80
CA GLU A 417 17.15 32.53 15.78
C GLU A 417 17.74 31.25 15.18
N GLN A 418 18.06 30.27 16.03
CA GLN A 418 18.64 29.00 15.56
C GLN A 418 17.64 28.19 14.72
N ARG A 419 16.38 28.14 15.15
CA ARG A 419 15.32 27.44 14.42
C ARG A 419 14.98 28.12 13.10
N MET A 420 14.91 29.44 13.08
CA MET A 420 14.65 30.21 11.85
C MET A 420 15.81 30.10 10.86
N LYS A 421 17.06 30.09 11.32
CA LYS A 421 18.22 29.85 10.44
C LYS A 421 18.14 28.50 9.73
N LEU A 422 17.65 27.45 10.42
CA LEU A 422 17.41 26.16 9.79
C LEU A 422 16.29 26.23 8.74
N VAL A 423 15.18 26.92 9.05
CA VAL A 423 14.08 27.14 8.09
C VAL A 423 14.59 27.83 6.83
N GLU A 424 15.34 28.93 6.97
CA GLU A 424 15.90 29.70 5.86
C GLU A 424 16.85 28.85 5.00
N GLU A 425 17.64 27.96 5.62
CA GLU A 425 18.49 27.03 4.88
C GLU A 425 17.66 26.07 4.03
N ILE A 426 16.61 25.46 4.59
CA ILE A 426 15.73 24.55 3.86
C ILE A 426 14.98 25.29 2.73
N GLU A 427 14.55 26.52 2.97
CA GLU A 427 13.88 27.36 1.97
C GLU A 427 14.80 27.86 0.85
N SER A 428 16.13 27.83 1.06
CA SER A 428 17.09 28.27 0.05
C SER A 428 17.17 27.35 -1.18
N TYR A 429 16.67 26.12 -1.06
CA TYR A 429 16.63 25.18 -2.17
C TYR A 429 15.53 25.54 -3.18
N THR A 430 15.88 25.54 -4.47
CA THR A 430 14.99 25.95 -5.57
C THR A 430 13.89 24.94 -5.87
N ASP A 431 14.15 23.65 -5.65
CA ASP A 431 13.23 22.56 -5.89
C ASP A 431 13.42 21.43 -4.86
N GLU A 432 12.35 20.68 -4.65
CA GLU A 432 12.26 19.66 -3.61
C GLU A 432 13.19 18.46 -3.85
N LEU A 433 13.39 18.08 -5.11
CA LEU A 433 14.25 16.94 -5.45
C LEU A 433 15.70 17.26 -5.08
N THR A 434 16.18 18.46 -5.44
CA THR A 434 17.51 18.96 -5.06
C THR A 434 17.66 19.08 -3.56
N MET A 435 16.65 19.63 -2.86
CA MET A 435 16.62 19.71 -1.40
C MET A 435 16.78 18.32 -0.76
N ARG A 436 15.98 17.33 -1.17
CA ARG A 436 15.99 15.98 -0.58
C ARG A 436 17.23 15.18 -0.95
N LYS A 437 17.85 15.43 -2.11
CA LYS A 437 19.17 14.87 -2.44
C LYS A 437 20.25 15.44 -1.53
N ALA A 438 20.22 16.76 -1.25
CA ALA A 438 21.18 17.41 -0.39
C ALA A 438 20.97 17.07 1.11
N LEU A 439 19.70 16.95 1.52
CA LEU A 439 19.23 16.69 2.87
C LEU A 439 18.29 15.46 2.89
N PRO A 440 18.80 14.23 2.79
CA PRO A 440 17.97 13.02 2.72
C PRO A 440 17.05 12.80 3.94
N TRP A 441 17.38 13.42 5.06
CA TRP A 441 16.69 13.36 6.36
C TRP A 441 15.88 14.63 6.67
N VAL A 442 15.61 15.49 5.68
CA VAL A 442 14.92 16.78 5.87
C VAL A 442 13.55 16.62 6.54
N ASP A 443 12.80 15.56 6.24
CA ASP A 443 11.49 15.34 6.85
C ASP A 443 11.59 15.25 8.37
N LEU A 444 12.60 14.54 8.91
CA LEU A 444 12.82 14.44 10.36
C LEU A 444 13.03 15.81 11.03
N LEU A 445 13.69 16.75 10.34
CA LEU A 445 13.83 18.12 10.83
C LEU A 445 12.49 18.85 10.80
N LEU A 446 11.73 18.70 9.70
CA LEU A 446 10.41 19.30 9.58
C LEU A 446 9.48 18.79 10.69
N GLU A 447 9.59 17.50 11.06
CA GLU A 447 8.87 16.94 12.19
C GLU A 447 9.23 17.65 13.51
N ASP A 448 10.51 17.87 13.77
CA ASP A 448 10.98 18.56 14.98
C ASP A 448 10.49 20.01 15.00
N LEU A 449 10.56 20.70 13.86
CA LEU A 449 10.11 22.07 13.73
C LEU A 449 8.61 22.24 14.03
N VAL A 450 7.75 21.29 13.65
CA VAL A 450 6.30 21.39 13.91
C VAL A 450 5.84 20.76 15.23
N SER A 451 6.58 19.77 15.74
CA SER A 451 6.19 19.02 16.95
C SER A 451 6.48 19.77 18.25
N ILE A 452 7.50 20.64 18.26
CA ILE A 452 7.87 21.40 19.45
C ILE A 452 6.85 22.50 19.75
N GLY A 453 6.30 22.44 20.96
CA GLY A 453 5.22 23.31 21.43
C GLY A 453 3.82 22.80 21.10
N THR A 454 3.68 21.62 20.48
CA THR A 454 2.38 20.99 20.17
C THR A 454 2.25 19.60 20.79
N ILE A 455 3.10 18.66 20.37
CA ILE A 455 3.12 17.27 20.85
C ILE A 455 4.42 16.93 21.59
N ARG A 456 5.48 17.73 21.42
CA ARG A 456 6.73 17.67 22.19
C ARG A 456 6.96 18.99 22.90
N SER A 457 7.50 18.92 24.12
CA SER A 457 7.91 20.10 24.91
C SER A 457 6.83 21.21 24.93
N VAL A 458 5.60 20.83 25.31
CA VAL A 458 4.40 21.70 25.21
C VAL A 458 4.49 22.94 26.10
N ASP A 459 5.26 22.87 27.20
CA ASP A 459 5.42 23.94 28.19
C ASP A 459 6.60 24.89 27.91
N VAL A 460 7.22 24.83 26.73
CA VAL A 460 8.28 25.78 26.36
C VAL A 460 7.65 27.17 26.26
N LYS A 461 8.07 28.10 27.15
CA LYS A 461 7.55 29.48 27.28
C LYS A 461 7.53 30.26 25.96
N SER A 462 8.34 29.85 24.99
CA SER A 462 8.47 30.48 23.69
C SER A 462 8.14 29.47 22.58
N SER A 463 6.92 28.95 22.54
CA SER A 463 6.54 27.94 21.54
C SER A 463 6.61 28.43 20.08
N HIS A 464 7.17 29.62 19.76
CA HIS A 464 7.60 30.08 18.44
C HIS A 464 6.67 29.68 17.28
N ALA A 465 5.42 30.15 17.31
CA ALA A 465 4.41 29.81 16.30
C ALA A 465 4.85 30.09 14.85
N LEU A 466 5.70 31.11 14.64
CA LEU A 466 6.33 31.40 13.34
C LEU A 466 7.12 30.21 12.78
N VAL A 467 7.88 29.52 13.63
CA VAL A 467 8.66 28.35 13.22
C VAL A 467 7.74 27.20 12.82
N ARG A 468 6.68 26.95 13.60
CA ARG A 468 5.71 25.90 13.26
C ARG A 468 4.96 26.23 11.97
N ALA A 469 4.57 27.49 11.78
CA ALA A 469 3.93 27.93 10.55
C ALA A 469 4.83 27.71 9.33
N ALA A 470 6.12 28.07 9.42
CA ALA A 470 7.09 27.81 8.36
C ALA A 470 7.33 26.30 8.14
N GLY A 471 7.42 25.52 9.23
CA GLY A 471 7.51 24.06 9.16
C GLY A 471 6.33 23.44 8.42
N TYR A 472 5.09 23.83 8.74
CA TYR A 472 3.90 23.37 8.02
C TYR A 472 3.93 23.77 6.53
N GLN A 473 4.41 24.98 6.20
CA GLN A 473 4.55 25.40 4.81
C GLN A 473 5.58 24.56 4.06
N LEU A 474 6.72 24.24 4.68
CA LEU A 474 7.71 23.35 4.09
C LEU A 474 7.16 21.93 3.89
N ILE A 475 6.42 21.39 4.86
CA ILE A 475 5.71 20.11 4.73
C ILE A 475 4.72 20.16 3.56
N SER A 476 3.98 21.26 3.39
CA SER A 476 2.99 21.43 2.32
C SER A 476 3.57 21.45 0.92
N LYS A 477 4.83 21.89 0.78
CA LYS A 477 5.58 21.85 -0.48
C LYS A 477 6.02 20.43 -0.82
N GLY A 478 6.00 19.52 0.14
CA GLY A 478 6.51 18.17 0.02
C GLY A 478 5.67 17.21 -0.83
N ILE A 479 6.33 16.21 -1.42
CA ILE A 479 5.68 15.06 -2.09
C ILE A 479 5.28 13.95 -1.12
N ASP A 480 5.64 14.00 0.16
CA ASP A 480 5.36 12.93 1.12
C ASP A 480 4.02 13.12 1.87
N PHE A 481 3.02 12.28 1.60
CA PHE A 481 1.73 12.35 2.33
C PHE A 481 1.77 11.74 3.72
N ARG A 482 2.81 10.97 4.08
CA ARG A 482 2.90 10.32 5.38
C ARG A 482 2.92 11.35 6.51
N LEU A 483 3.46 12.54 6.24
CA LEU A 483 3.46 13.68 7.15
C LEU A 483 2.05 14.19 7.50
N ARG A 484 1.01 13.80 6.75
CA ARG A 484 -0.39 14.09 7.10
C ARG A 484 -0.71 13.66 8.53
N GLY A 485 -0.32 12.44 8.92
CA GLY A 485 -0.59 11.91 10.25
C GLY A 485 0.02 12.78 11.35
N LEU A 486 1.26 13.23 11.15
CA LEU A 486 1.92 14.15 12.06
C LEU A 486 1.22 15.51 12.12
N VAL A 487 0.89 16.10 10.97
CA VAL A 487 0.22 17.40 10.90
C VAL A 487 -1.12 17.34 11.65
N LEU A 488 -1.90 16.26 11.46
CA LEU A 488 -3.14 16.04 12.21
C LEU A 488 -2.90 15.98 13.73
N GLN A 489 -1.86 15.30 14.18
CA GLN A 489 -1.52 15.23 15.61
C GLN A 489 -1.11 16.60 16.17
N CYS A 490 -0.25 17.34 15.49
CA CYS A 490 0.17 18.67 15.93
C CYS A 490 -1.01 19.65 15.99
N LEU A 491 -1.90 19.63 14.99
CA LEU A 491 -3.07 20.51 14.93
C LEU A 491 -4.10 20.27 16.04
N ARG A 492 -4.18 19.06 16.61
CA ARG A 492 -5.05 18.78 17.77
C ARG A 492 -4.67 19.64 18.97
N ASN A 493 -3.39 19.93 19.13
CA ASN A 493 -2.83 20.67 20.25
C ASN A 493 -2.44 22.12 19.90
N GLU A 494 -2.42 22.47 18.61
CA GLU A 494 -2.07 23.81 18.16
C GLU A 494 -3.11 24.84 18.62
N LYS A 495 -2.61 25.94 19.20
CA LYS A 495 -3.44 27.03 19.74
C LYS A 495 -3.23 28.35 18.99
N ASP A 496 -2.10 28.50 18.31
CA ASP A 496 -1.78 29.76 17.64
C ASP A 496 -2.49 29.87 16.28
N PRO A 497 -3.23 30.96 15.99
CA PRO A 497 -3.96 31.11 14.73
C PRO A 497 -3.09 31.07 13.47
N LEU A 498 -1.87 31.61 13.52
CA LEU A 498 -0.97 31.63 12.37
C LEU A 498 -0.50 30.21 12.04
N ALA A 499 -0.06 29.47 13.05
CA ALA A 499 0.38 28.09 12.90
C ALA A 499 -0.79 27.17 12.51
N LEU A 500 -2.00 27.39 13.05
CA LEU A 500 -3.21 26.67 12.63
C LEU A 500 -3.53 26.89 11.16
N ALA A 501 -3.56 28.15 10.69
CA ALA A 501 -3.82 28.46 9.29
C ALA A 501 -2.79 27.75 8.38
N ALA A 502 -1.52 27.83 8.73
CA ALA A 502 -0.45 27.18 7.98
C ALA A 502 -0.60 25.65 7.96
N GLY A 503 -0.94 25.02 9.09
CA GLY A 503 -1.16 23.58 9.15
C GLY A 503 -2.44 23.13 8.43
N PHE A 504 -3.51 23.92 8.44
CA PHE A 504 -4.69 23.65 7.62
C PHE A 504 -4.34 23.72 6.13
N ARG A 505 -3.61 24.75 5.71
CA ARG A 505 -3.08 24.84 4.34
C ARG A 505 -2.21 23.64 4.00
N ALA A 506 -1.37 23.18 4.92
CA ALA A 506 -0.56 21.99 4.72
C ALA A 506 -1.41 20.74 4.47
N LEU A 507 -2.48 20.52 5.25
CA LEU A 507 -3.43 19.43 4.97
C LEU A 507 -4.07 19.58 3.58
N GLY A 508 -4.48 20.79 3.21
CA GLY A 508 -5.03 21.07 1.88
C GLY A 508 -4.05 20.75 0.74
N TYR A 509 -2.79 21.17 0.86
CA TYR A 509 -1.75 20.89 -0.13
C TYR A 509 -1.31 19.43 -0.20
N ILE A 510 -1.27 18.73 0.95
CA ILE A 510 -1.09 17.27 0.97
C ILE A 510 -2.27 16.60 0.26
N GLY A 511 -3.47 17.16 0.46
CA GLY A 511 -4.69 16.86 -0.28
C GLY A 511 -5.37 15.57 0.15
N SER A 512 -4.60 14.52 0.43
CA SER A 512 -5.15 13.19 0.77
C SER A 512 -6.02 13.26 2.01
N ASP A 513 -7.27 12.83 1.85
CA ASP A 513 -8.25 12.76 2.94
C ASP A 513 -9.27 11.65 2.71
N TRP A 514 -8.81 10.50 2.22
CA TRP A 514 -9.68 9.37 1.91
C TRP A 514 -10.47 8.85 3.12
N ASP A 515 -9.98 9.05 4.34
CA ASP A 515 -10.64 8.68 5.60
C ASP A 515 -11.45 9.83 6.24
N GLY A 516 -11.43 11.04 5.65
CA GLY A 516 -12.09 12.24 6.16
C GLY A 516 -11.44 12.90 7.39
N ALA A 517 -10.30 12.41 7.89
CA ALA A 517 -9.71 12.87 9.14
C ALA A 517 -9.16 14.31 9.08
N SER A 518 -8.72 14.78 7.91
CA SER A 518 -8.30 16.16 7.67
C SER A 518 -9.49 17.10 7.79
N MET A 519 -10.60 16.83 7.08
CA MET A 519 -11.82 17.65 7.18
C MET A 519 -12.37 17.68 8.61
N ARG A 520 -12.45 16.53 9.29
CA ARG A 520 -12.89 16.46 10.71
C ARG A 520 -11.99 17.28 11.62
N THR A 521 -10.68 17.19 11.45
CA THR A 521 -9.71 17.93 12.28
C THR A 521 -9.86 19.43 12.06
N ILE A 522 -9.87 19.91 10.81
CA ILE A 522 -10.05 21.33 10.49
C ILE A 522 -11.36 21.86 11.09
N TYR A 523 -12.47 21.16 10.88
CA TYR A 523 -13.77 21.55 11.43
C TYR A 523 -13.76 21.61 12.96
N SER A 524 -13.27 20.58 13.63
CA SER A 524 -13.24 20.52 15.10
C SER A 524 -12.43 21.66 15.71
N ARG A 525 -11.27 21.99 15.12
CA ARG A 525 -10.39 23.07 15.58
C ARG A 525 -10.99 24.43 15.28
N TYR A 526 -11.53 24.64 14.08
CA TYR A 526 -12.23 25.87 13.71
C TYR A 526 -13.43 26.14 14.62
N LYS A 527 -14.22 25.10 14.93
CA LYS A 527 -15.36 25.19 15.85
C LYS A 527 -14.93 25.52 17.28
N ALA A 528 -13.84 24.94 17.77
CA ALA A 528 -13.38 25.13 19.14
C ALA A 528 -12.80 26.54 19.38
N LEU A 529 -12.08 27.09 18.41
CA LEU A 529 -11.40 28.37 18.55
C LEU A 529 -12.19 29.55 17.99
N GLY A 530 -13.18 29.30 17.13
CA GLY A 530 -13.91 30.35 16.42
C GLY A 530 -13.06 31.04 15.34
N PRO A 531 -13.64 32.04 14.64
CA PRO A 531 -12.92 32.81 13.64
C PRO A 531 -11.80 33.66 14.28
N GLN A 532 -10.54 33.37 13.94
CA GLN A 532 -9.37 34.08 14.45
C GLN A 532 -8.89 35.19 13.50
N GLY A 533 -9.84 35.95 12.94
CA GLY A 533 -9.60 37.00 11.95
C GLY A 533 -9.78 36.57 10.49
N GLU A 534 -9.88 37.54 9.59
CA GLU A 534 -10.29 37.32 8.19
C GLU A 534 -9.30 36.43 7.41
N ARG A 535 -7.99 36.62 7.62
CA ARG A 535 -6.96 35.79 6.99
C ARG A 535 -7.10 34.31 7.38
N PHE A 536 -7.34 34.03 8.66
CA PHE A 536 -7.51 32.66 9.14
C PHE A 536 -8.72 31.98 8.48
N ILE A 537 -9.82 32.72 8.31
CA ILE A 537 -11.04 32.24 7.63
C ILE A 537 -10.74 31.90 6.17
N LEU A 538 -10.09 32.81 5.44
CA LEU A 538 -9.76 32.61 4.03
C LEU A 538 -8.80 31.43 3.83
N GLU A 539 -7.76 31.30 4.66
CA GLU A 539 -6.84 30.15 4.57
C GLU A 539 -7.53 28.82 4.92
N THR A 540 -8.46 28.83 5.89
CA THR A 540 -9.28 27.65 6.22
C THR A 540 -10.17 27.25 5.04
N ALA A 541 -10.80 28.23 4.37
CA ALA A 541 -11.62 27.98 3.19
C ALA A 541 -10.78 27.40 2.06
N ARG A 542 -9.60 27.97 1.76
CA ARG A 542 -8.68 27.43 0.75
C ARG A 542 -8.25 26.00 1.06
N ALA A 543 -7.89 25.73 2.32
CA ALA A 543 -7.52 24.38 2.75
C ALA A 543 -8.64 23.37 2.51
N LEU A 544 -9.88 23.73 2.86
CA LEU A 544 -11.04 22.87 2.65
C LEU A 544 -11.31 22.61 1.17
N MET A 545 -11.25 23.65 0.32
CA MET A 545 -11.49 23.50 -1.12
C MET A 545 -10.39 22.67 -1.79
N ASP A 546 -9.12 22.83 -1.39
CA ASP A 546 -8.04 21.97 -1.88
C ASP A 546 -8.26 20.50 -1.51
N LEU A 547 -8.74 20.21 -0.28
CA LEU A 547 -9.13 18.85 0.11
C LEU A 547 -10.29 18.31 -0.74
N ILE A 548 -11.35 19.10 -0.93
CA ILE A 548 -12.51 18.67 -1.74
C ILE A 548 -12.05 18.35 -3.17
N ARG A 549 -11.27 19.25 -3.78
CA ARG A 549 -10.71 19.07 -5.12
C ARG A 549 -9.85 17.81 -5.21
N TYR A 550 -8.97 17.60 -4.23
CA TYR A 550 -8.05 16.46 -4.23
C TYR A 550 -8.77 15.11 -4.06
N ASN A 551 -9.84 15.07 -3.28
CA ASN A 551 -10.59 13.84 -3.02
C ASN A 551 -11.74 13.63 -4.02
N GLY A 552 -12.01 14.61 -4.88
CA GLY A 552 -13.10 14.57 -5.86
C GLY A 552 -14.48 14.82 -5.26
N GLY A 553 -14.54 15.35 -4.04
CA GLY A 553 -15.76 15.58 -3.30
C GLY A 553 -15.51 15.75 -1.81
N VAL A 554 -16.60 15.88 -1.05
CA VAL A 554 -16.55 15.97 0.42
C VAL A 554 -16.30 14.57 1.00
N SER A 555 -15.15 14.39 1.64
CA SER A 555 -14.75 13.12 2.28
C SER A 555 -15.44 12.86 3.63
N ASP A 556 -15.92 13.90 4.32
CA ASP A 556 -16.64 13.80 5.59
C ASP A 556 -17.69 14.90 5.73
N SER A 557 -18.84 14.58 6.33
CA SER A 557 -19.93 15.53 6.59
C SER A 557 -19.49 16.83 7.32
N SER A 558 -18.42 16.76 8.11
CA SER A 558 -17.80 17.93 8.77
C SER A 558 -17.33 18.99 7.78
N GLY A 559 -17.01 18.62 6.54
CA GLY A 559 -16.69 19.55 5.46
C GLY A 559 -17.89 20.44 5.09
N ILE A 560 -19.09 19.86 4.99
CA ILE A 560 -20.34 20.61 4.71
C ILE A 560 -20.65 21.55 5.88
N ASP A 561 -20.53 21.06 7.12
CA ASP A 561 -20.71 21.89 8.32
C ASP A 561 -19.72 23.06 8.37
N LEU A 562 -18.47 22.83 7.95
CA LEU A 562 -17.44 23.87 7.90
C LEU A 562 -17.77 24.93 6.84
N ILE A 563 -18.23 24.55 5.64
CA ILE A 563 -18.68 25.48 4.60
C ILE A 563 -19.78 26.40 5.16
N ASN A 564 -20.78 25.84 5.82
CA ASN A 564 -21.88 26.61 6.41
C ASN A 564 -21.38 27.62 7.46
N ARG A 565 -20.41 27.23 8.30
CA ARG A 565 -19.79 28.13 9.29
C ARG A 565 -18.99 29.24 8.63
N LEU A 566 -18.19 28.92 7.61
CA LEU A 566 -17.40 29.91 6.86
C LEU A 566 -18.33 30.96 6.21
N LEU A 567 -19.43 30.53 5.57
CA LEU A 567 -20.43 31.43 4.97
C LEU A 567 -21.11 32.36 5.98
N SER A 568 -21.27 31.88 7.23
CA SER A 568 -21.85 32.68 8.33
C SER A 568 -20.85 33.61 9.02
N SER A 569 -19.57 33.59 8.63
CA SER A 569 -18.53 34.38 9.29
C SER A 569 -18.71 35.88 9.05
N ASP A 570 -18.50 36.67 10.11
CA ASP A 570 -18.52 38.13 10.04
C ASP A 570 -17.17 38.64 9.53
N ILE A 571 -17.12 38.99 8.26
CA ILE A 571 -15.92 39.48 7.55
C ILE A 571 -16.27 40.66 6.65
N SER A 572 -15.27 41.48 6.34
CA SER A 572 -15.37 42.61 5.44
C SER A 572 -15.99 42.24 4.09
N ASN A 573 -16.70 43.18 3.46
CA ASN A 573 -17.35 42.95 2.17
C ASN A 573 -16.37 42.51 1.06
N VAL A 574 -15.12 42.97 1.12
CA VAL A 574 -14.06 42.57 0.20
C VAL A 574 -13.73 41.09 0.41
N ASN A 575 -13.44 40.69 1.64
CA ASN A 575 -13.07 39.31 1.95
C ASN A 575 -14.25 38.34 1.87
N LYS A 576 -15.49 38.84 2.01
CA LYS A 576 -16.70 38.05 1.72
C LYS A 576 -16.81 37.67 0.26
N LYS A 577 -16.45 38.57 -0.67
CA LYS A 577 -16.40 38.24 -2.11
C LYS A 577 -15.29 37.24 -2.40
N GLU A 578 -14.12 37.41 -1.80
CA GLU A 578 -13.00 36.47 -1.93
C GLU A 578 -13.34 35.09 -1.39
N LEU A 579 -13.98 35.01 -0.22
CA LEU A 579 -14.46 33.75 0.36
C LEU A 579 -15.46 33.06 -0.56
N LEU A 580 -16.45 33.79 -1.09
CA LEU A 580 -17.41 33.22 -2.04
C LEU A 580 -16.73 32.74 -3.33
N PHE A 581 -15.70 33.45 -3.81
CA PHE A 581 -14.90 33.01 -4.95
C PHE A 581 -14.15 31.71 -4.65
N ILE A 582 -13.49 31.62 -3.49
CA ILE A 582 -12.81 30.38 -3.06
C ILE A 582 -13.80 29.21 -2.99
N LEU A 583 -14.95 29.42 -2.34
CA LEU A 583 -15.96 28.37 -2.15
C LEU A 583 -16.71 27.98 -3.42
N ALA A 584 -16.73 28.83 -4.45
CA ALA A 584 -17.35 28.52 -5.73
C ALA A 584 -16.40 27.77 -6.69
N ASP A 585 -15.09 27.86 -6.46
CA ASP A 585 -14.04 27.21 -7.26
C ASP A 585 -13.74 25.76 -6.82
N GLY A 586 -14.25 25.35 -5.64
CA GLY A 586 -14.21 23.97 -5.14
C GLY A 586 -15.57 23.31 -5.29
#